data_AF-A0A7R9CJ09-F1
#
_entry.id   AF-A0A7R9CJ09-F1
#
_cell.length_a   1.000
_cell.length_b   1.000
_cell.length_c   1.000
_cell.angle_alpha   90.00
_cell.angle_beta   90.00
_cell.angle_gamma   90.00
#
_symmetry.space_group_name_H-M   'P 1'
#
loop_
_entity.id
_entity.type
_entity.pdbx_description
1 polymer ?
#
loop_
_entity_poly.entity_id
_entity_poly.type
_entity_poly.pdbx_seq_one_letter_code
_entity_poly.pdbx_strand_id
1 'polypeptide(L)'
;MLIERSYDFGKTWQIIFRVLPPNLPIDDPYSPQVQNLLKMTNLRINFTKLHTLGDDLLDDRQEIQARCNCNNHATSCHFDESVWEASGHITGGICDGCLHNTIGHNCEQCKPFYYQDPSRDLSDPDVCQPCECDPRGTIDDGTCESRTDLINHLEAGRCHCKTYIEGRRCDRCKHGYWNFVENNPDGCEPCTCNTLGTVDNQGCHVYTGECTCKQYVTGSDCNQCVQEYWGLSNDQDGCQACDCDPGGSYDSNCDVITGQCRCRQHVAGRTCNQPEQSFYTGTLDFLIYEAELSRSSENCQVVIREPFRDGRENTWTGTGFMRTFEDSKLEFIVDNIQTSMEYDIVIRYEPQVTFFCFSGFY
;
A
#
# COMPACT_ATOMS: atom_id res chain seq x y z
N MET A 1 60.70 -28.13 26.54
CA MET A 1 59.87 -26.91 26.58
C MET A 1 60.50 -25.93 25.61
N LEU A 2 59.98 -25.85 24.39
CA LEU A 2 60.43 -24.88 23.40
C LEU A 2 59.26 -23.93 23.17
N ILE A 3 59.41 -22.71 23.69
CA ILE A 3 58.52 -21.59 23.38
C ILE A 3 59.18 -20.90 22.19
N GLU A 4 58.63 -21.12 21.00
CA GLU A 4 59.10 -20.41 19.80
C GLU A 4 58.42 -19.03 19.74
N ARG A 5 59.22 -17.97 19.64
CA ARG A 5 58.73 -16.63 19.35
C ARG A 5 58.59 -16.49 17.84
N SER A 6 57.36 -16.34 17.34
CA SER A 6 57.14 -15.75 16.02
C SER A 6 56.98 -14.24 16.20
N TYR A 7 57.84 -13.45 15.55
CA TYR A 7 57.73 -12.00 15.49
C TYR A 7 56.98 -11.66 14.21
N ASP A 8 55.80 -11.06 14.32
CA ASP A 8 55.19 -10.32 13.22
C ASP A 8 54.83 -8.92 13.71
N PHE A 9 55.09 -7.91 12.88
CA PHE A 9 55.00 -6.50 13.25
C PHE A 9 53.54 -6.09 13.47
N GLY A 10 53.06 -6.13 14.71
CA GLY A 10 51.83 -5.45 15.12
C GLY A 10 50.99 -6.18 16.16
N LYS A 11 51.15 -5.78 17.43
CA LYS A 11 50.22 -5.93 18.58
C LYS A 11 49.55 -7.30 18.87
N THR A 12 49.85 -8.35 18.14
CA THR A 12 49.34 -9.71 18.41
C THR A 12 50.51 -10.63 18.73
N TRP A 13 50.44 -11.29 19.88
CA TRP A 13 51.37 -12.34 20.29
C TRP A 13 50.61 -13.66 20.31
N GLN A 14 51.28 -14.75 19.89
CA GLN A 14 50.72 -16.09 19.92
C GLN A 14 51.57 -16.99 20.82
N ILE A 15 50.93 -17.72 21.73
CA ILE A 15 51.57 -18.80 22.51
C ILE A 15 51.16 -20.12 21.87
N ILE A 16 52.15 -20.87 21.37
CA ILE A 16 51.93 -22.19 20.78
C ILE A 16 52.39 -23.26 21.77
N PHE A 17 51.47 -24.12 22.20
CA PHE A 17 51.77 -25.30 23.01
C PHE A 17 51.67 -26.56 22.14
N ARG A 18 52.80 -27.27 21.96
CA ARG A 18 52.82 -28.57 21.30
C ARG A 18 52.92 -29.68 22.34
N VAL A 19 51.92 -30.54 22.38
CA VAL A 19 51.80 -31.66 23.33
C VAL A 19 52.92 -32.68 23.15
N LEU A 20 53.35 -32.92 21.90
CA LEU A 20 54.48 -33.79 21.57
C LEU A 20 55.70 -32.94 21.18
N PRO A 21 56.85 -33.10 21.86
CA PRO A 21 58.06 -32.38 21.50
C PRO A 21 58.55 -32.80 20.09
N PRO A 22 59.05 -31.87 19.27
CA PRO A 22 59.50 -32.19 17.91
C PRO A 22 60.71 -33.14 17.84
N ASN A 23 61.45 -33.30 18.95
CA ASN A 23 62.64 -34.14 19.04
C ASN A 23 62.36 -35.54 19.62
N LEU A 24 61.09 -35.94 19.79
CA LEU A 24 60.74 -37.27 20.26
C LEU A 24 60.55 -38.20 19.03
N PRO A 25 61.34 -39.28 18.87
CA PRO A 25 61.09 -40.26 17.82
C PRO A 25 59.84 -41.07 18.18
N ILE A 26 58.81 -41.02 17.31
CA ILE A 26 57.55 -41.74 17.51
C ILE A 26 57.51 -42.88 16.49
N ASP A 27 57.77 -44.10 16.96
CA ASP A 27 57.69 -45.30 16.11
C ASP A 27 56.25 -45.84 16.00
N ASP A 28 55.43 -45.67 17.04
CA ASP A 28 54.00 -46.02 17.05
C ASP A 28 53.13 -44.94 17.75
N PRO A 29 52.28 -44.20 17.02
CA PRO A 29 51.42 -43.15 17.56
C PRO A 29 50.26 -43.66 18.44
N TYR A 30 49.98 -44.97 18.46
CA TYR A 30 48.94 -45.58 19.29
C TYR A 30 49.49 -46.21 20.58
N SER A 31 50.80 -46.10 20.82
CA SER A 31 51.41 -46.59 22.05
C SER A 31 50.80 -45.93 23.30
N PRO A 32 50.66 -46.67 24.42
CA PRO A 32 50.02 -46.15 25.64
C PRO A 32 50.69 -44.88 26.19
N GLN A 33 52.00 -44.73 25.95
CA GLN A 33 52.79 -43.58 26.39
C GLN A 33 52.45 -42.31 25.60
N VAL A 34 52.29 -42.41 24.28
CA VAL A 34 51.88 -41.28 23.42
C VAL A 34 50.41 -40.93 23.66
N GLN A 35 49.55 -41.95 23.78
CA GLN A 35 48.12 -41.75 24.04
C GLN A 35 47.85 -41.11 25.40
N ASN A 36 48.65 -41.41 26.44
CA ASN A 36 48.53 -40.76 27.75
C ASN A 36 48.97 -39.28 27.74
N LEU A 37 49.88 -38.89 26.84
CA LEU A 37 50.26 -37.48 26.67
C LEU A 37 49.20 -36.68 25.90
N LEU A 38 48.47 -37.32 24.97
CA LEU A 38 47.41 -36.70 24.16
C LEU A 38 46.05 -36.63 24.87
N LYS A 39 45.83 -37.46 25.91
CA LYS A 39 44.58 -37.46 26.69
C LYS A 39 44.50 -36.22 27.59
N MET A 40 43.67 -35.26 27.22
CA MET A 40 43.29 -34.11 28.05
C MET A 40 41.77 -34.01 28.15
N THR A 41 41.25 -33.72 29.35
CA THR A 41 39.82 -33.41 29.55
C THR A 41 39.61 -31.93 29.86
N ASN A 42 40.55 -31.31 30.57
CA ASN A 42 40.52 -29.89 30.91
C ASN A 42 41.93 -29.31 30.80
N LEU A 43 42.09 -28.24 30.01
CA LEU A 43 43.33 -27.48 29.91
C LEU A 43 43.21 -26.23 30.79
N ARG A 44 44.10 -26.09 31.79
CA ARG A 44 44.19 -24.89 32.62
C ARG A 44 45.52 -24.20 32.38
N ILE A 45 45.46 -22.95 31.90
CA ILE A 45 46.63 -22.09 31.74
C ILE A 45 46.61 -21.10 32.90
N ASN A 46 47.70 -21.03 33.66
CA ASN A 46 47.82 -20.10 34.78
C ASN A 46 48.97 -19.13 34.52
N PHE A 47 48.65 -17.84 34.35
CA PHE A 47 49.65 -16.79 34.17
C PHE A 47 50.09 -16.30 35.54
N THR A 48 51.34 -16.59 35.91
CA THR A 48 51.84 -16.35 37.28
C THR A 48 52.62 -15.04 37.44
N LYS A 49 53.04 -14.41 36.33
CA LYS A 49 53.83 -13.18 36.37
C LYS A 49 53.71 -12.39 35.06
N LEU A 50 53.60 -11.07 35.15
CA LEU A 50 53.71 -10.16 34.01
C LEU A 50 55.18 -9.76 33.81
N HIS A 51 55.65 -9.68 32.57
CA HIS A 51 56.98 -9.12 32.28
C HIS A 51 56.88 -7.59 32.25
N THR A 52 57.44 -6.92 33.26
CA THR A 52 57.59 -5.46 33.25
C THR A 52 58.91 -5.11 32.56
N LEU A 53 58.86 -4.27 31.53
CA LEU A 53 60.03 -3.87 30.75
C LEU A 53 60.85 -2.78 31.48
N GLY A 54 61.23 -3.03 32.72
CA GLY A 54 62.34 -2.32 33.38
C GLY A 54 62.07 -0.95 34.01
N ASP A 55 60.85 -0.62 34.41
CA ASP A 55 60.59 0.60 35.19
C ASP A 55 60.34 0.27 36.68
N ASP A 56 61.41 0.36 37.48
CA ASP A 56 61.33 0.44 38.94
C ASP A 56 61.01 1.89 39.33
N LEU A 57 59.75 2.22 39.52
CA LEU A 57 59.31 3.42 40.23
C LEU A 57 58.35 3.02 41.35
N LEU A 58 58.80 3.28 42.58
CA LEU A 58 58.06 3.22 43.83
C LEU A 58 56.80 4.09 43.73
N ASP A 59 55.63 3.48 43.62
CA ASP A 59 54.38 4.04 44.15
C ASP A 59 53.42 2.91 44.59
N ASP A 60 53.13 2.87 45.89
CA ASP A 60 52.31 1.87 46.59
C ASP A 60 50.81 2.25 46.49
N ARG A 61 50.34 2.49 45.27
CA ARG A 61 48.91 2.58 44.94
C ARG A 61 48.64 1.76 43.69
N GLN A 62 48.03 0.60 43.88
CA GLN A 62 47.34 -0.08 42.80
C GLN A 62 46.02 0.66 42.49
N GLU A 63 46.09 1.94 42.12
CA GLU A 63 44.99 2.60 41.42
C GLU A 63 45.03 2.06 39.98
N ILE A 64 44.26 1.00 39.72
CA ILE A 64 43.87 0.65 38.35
C ILE A 64 43.01 1.83 37.88
N GLN A 65 43.65 2.89 37.36
CA GLN A 65 42.96 4.05 36.83
C GLN A 65 42.38 3.69 35.47
N ALA A 66 41.26 2.98 35.49
CA ALA A 66 40.46 2.73 34.31
C ALA A 66 39.75 4.03 33.92
N ARG A 67 39.94 4.48 32.67
CA ARG A 67 39.12 5.54 32.10
C ARG A 67 37.68 5.04 32.00
N CYS A 68 36.71 5.85 32.41
CA CYS A 68 35.30 5.55 32.20
C CYS A 68 35.00 5.42 30.71
N ASN A 69 34.13 4.48 30.35
CA ASN A 69 33.67 4.33 28.98
C ASN A 69 32.39 5.15 28.77
N CYS A 70 32.53 6.41 28.36
CA CYS A 70 31.40 7.29 28.06
C CYS A 70 31.03 7.33 26.58
N ASN A 71 31.44 6.33 25.78
CA ASN A 71 31.23 6.29 24.33
C ASN A 71 31.58 7.61 23.62
N ASN A 72 32.62 8.31 24.07
CA ASN A 72 33.03 9.61 23.52
C ASN A 72 31.95 10.73 23.60
N HIS A 73 31.06 10.66 24.58
CA HIS A 73 29.97 11.61 24.80
C HIS A 73 30.05 12.36 26.14
N ALA A 74 31.03 12.06 26.98
CA ALA A 74 31.32 12.84 28.17
C ALA A 74 32.84 12.93 28.38
N THR A 75 33.28 14.06 28.94
CA THR A 75 34.70 14.32 29.24
C THR A 75 35.07 14.02 30.69
N SER A 76 34.08 13.83 31.56
CA SER A 76 34.22 13.58 32.99
C SER A 76 33.31 12.45 33.45
N CYS A 77 33.71 11.80 34.53
CA CYS A 77 32.93 10.75 35.18
C CYS A 77 33.29 10.68 36.66
N HIS A 78 32.41 10.08 37.45
CA HIS A 78 32.64 9.76 38.85
C HIS A 78 32.43 8.27 39.12
N PHE A 79 32.95 7.81 40.26
CA PHE A 79 32.73 6.44 40.73
C PHE A 79 31.47 6.40 41.60
N ASP A 80 30.62 5.42 41.34
CA ASP A 80 29.44 5.11 42.12
C ASP A 80 29.52 3.66 42.65
N GLU A 81 29.48 3.54 43.99
CA GLU A 81 29.61 2.27 44.69
C GLU A 81 28.45 1.32 44.40
N SER A 82 27.24 1.82 44.17
CA SER A 82 26.07 0.99 43.88
C SER A 82 26.14 0.37 42.48
N VAL A 83 26.63 1.12 41.49
CA VAL A 83 26.88 0.61 40.13
C VAL A 83 28.00 -0.45 40.15
N TRP A 84 29.03 -0.21 40.96
CA TRP A 84 30.12 -1.15 41.15
C TRP A 84 29.65 -2.50 41.71
N GLU A 85 28.86 -2.48 42.79
CA GLU A 85 28.28 -3.69 43.37
C GLU A 85 27.35 -4.40 42.38
N ALA A 86 26.46 -3.66 41.72
CA ALA A 86 25.49 -4.20 40.77
C ALA A 86 26.15 -4.84 39.53
N SER A 87 27.29 -4.32 39.09
CA SER A 87 28.06 -4.89 37.98
C SER A 87 28.83 -6.17 38.35
N GLY A 88 28.79 -6.60 39.62
CA GLY A 88 29.60 -7.72 40.10
C GLY A 88 31.07 -7.36 40.27
N HIS A 89 31.37 -6.13 40.69
CA HIS A 89 32.73 -5.61 40.86
C HIS A 89 33.51 -5.54 39.53
N ILE A 90 32.83 -5.18 38.43
CA ILE A 90 33.42 -5.08 37.09
C ILE A 90 33.56 -3.61 36.66
N THR A 91 32.53 -2.78 36.84
CA THR A 91 32.53 -1.36 36.45
C THR A 91 31.74 -0.51 37.44
N GLY A 92 32.27 0.63 37.87
CA GLY A 92 31.57 1.57 38.77
C GLY A 92 31.56 3.02 38.28
N GLY A 93 31.96 3.27 37.03
CA GLY A 93 32.02 4.62 36.49
C GLY A 93 30.66 5.08 35.96
N ILE A 94 30.22 6.27 36.36
CA ILE A 94 29.08 6.98 35.78
C ILE A 94 29.57 8.25 35.10
N CYS A 95 29.19 8.43 33.85
CA CYS A 95 29.54 9.60 33.06
C CYS A 95 28.78 10.85 33.50
N ASP A 96 29.52 11.95 33.65
CA ASP A 96 28.95 13.24 34.06
C ASP A 96 28.61 14.08 32.84
N GLY A 97 27.35 14.47 32.71
CA GLY A 97 26.90 15.41 31.69
C GLY A 97 27.03 14.89 30.25
N CYS A 98 26.37 13.76 29.95
CA CYS A 98 26.31 13.23 28.59
C CYS A 98 25.88 14.30 27.56
N LEU A 99 26.77 14.54 26.60
CA LEU A 99 26.61 15.44 25.45
C LEU A 99 25.91 14.70 24.30
N HIS A 100 25.79 15.35 23.13
CA HIS A 100 25.33 14.69 21.90
C HIS A 100 23.94 14.03 22.01
N ASN A 101 23.07 14.58 22.85
CA ASN A 101 21.73 14.07 23.14
C ASN A 101 21.70 12.62 23.67
N THR A 102 22.79 12.18 24.30
CA THR A 102 22.85 10.87 24.96
C THR A 102 22.53 10.94 26.45
N ILE A 103 22.20 9.79 27.03
CA ILE A 103 21.84 9.56 28.43
C ILE A 103 22.19 8.11 28.81
N GLY A 104 22.17 7.79 30.10
CA GLY A 104 22.59 6.49 30.64
C GLY A 104 23.90 6.60 31.42
N HIS A 105 24.31 5.51 32.08
CA HIS A 105 25.52 5.51 32.91
C HIS A 105 26.80 5.69 32.08
N ASN A 106 26.79 5.21 30.84
CA ASN A 106 27.89 5.27 29.88
C ASN A 106 27.54 6.14 28.66
N CYS A 107 26.48 6.95 28.75
CA CYS A 107 25.93 7.71 27.62
C CYS A 107 25.53 6.80 26.44
N GLU A 108 25.00 5.62 26.73
CA GLU A 108 24.72 4.56 25.76
C GLU A 108 23.31 4.59 25.15
N GLN A 109 22.48 5.56 25.54
CA GLN A 109 21.10 5.70 25.10
C GLN A 109 20.85 7.12 24.61
N CYS A 110 19.85 7.32 23.76
CA CYS A 110 19.40 8.66 23.37
C CYS A 110 18.39 9.21 24.38
N LYS A 111 18.40 10.54 24.57
CA LYS A 111 17.38 11.26 25.34
C LYS A 111 15.99 11.07 24.71
N PRO A 112 14.89 11.28 25.46
CA PRO A 112 13.55 11.34 24.88
C PRO A 112 13.51 12.33 23.70
N PHE A 113 12.67 12.05 22.70
CA PHE A 113 12.62 12.77 21.42
C PHE A 113 13.83 12.58 20.51
N TYR A 114 14.75 11.66 20.84
CA TYR A 114 15.86 11.26 19.98
C TYR A 114 15.91 9.73 19.85
N TYR A 115 16.38 9.26 18.70
CA TYR A 115 16.62 7.84 18.43
C TYR A 115 18.04 7.61 17.93
N GLN A 116 18.55 6.40 18.16
CA GLN A 116 19.85 5.96 17.70
C GLN A 116 19.80 5.61 16.21
N ASP A 117 20.59 6.31 15.39
CA ASP A 117 20.74 6.00 13.98
C ASP A 117 21.48 4.66 13.82
N PRO A 118 20.85 3.62 13.23
CA PRO A 118 21.46 2.30 13.10
C PRO A 118 22.65 2.27 12.13
N SER A 119 22.85 3.31 11.33
CA SER A 119 24.00 3.44 10.42
C SER A 119 25.24 4.03 11.08
N ARG A 120 25.12 4.55 12.30
CA ARG A 120 26.20 5.23 13.03
C ARG A 120 26.68 4.39 14.21
N ASP A 121 27.97 4.52 14.49
CA ASP A 121 28.56 3.94 15.69
C ASP A 121 28.12 4.71 16.94
N LEU A 122 28.04 4.04 18.09
CA LEU A 122 27.64 4.67 19.35
C LEU A 122 28.59 5.79 19.78
N SER A 123 29.82 5.85 19.27
CA SER A 123 30.75 6.95 19.58
C SER A 123 30.62 8.19 18.70
N ASP A 124 29.76 8.16 17.68
CA ASP A 124 29.54 9.26 16.74
C ASP A 124 28.77 10.42 17.42
N PRO A 125 29.25 11.67 17.35
CA PRO A 125 28.57 12.83 17.95
C PRO A 125 27.12 13.06 17.51
N ASP A 126 26.74 12.55 16.34
CA ASP A 126 25.39 12.68 15.79
C ASP A 126 24.67 11.31 15.78
N VAL A 127 25.06 10.37 16.64
CA VAL A 127 24.38 9.06 16.75
C VAL A 127 22.90 9.22 17.14
N CYS A 128 22.56 10.22 17.95
CA CYS A 128 21.19 10.50 18.37
C CYS A 128 20.55 11.54 17.46
N GLN A 129 19.64 11.09 16.59
CA GLN A 129 18.87 11.92 15.67
C GLN A 129 17.50 12.27 16.27
N PRO A 130 16.97 13.48 16.03
CA PRO A 130 15.67 13.88 16.58
C PRO A 130 14.51 13.10 15.94
N CYS A 131 13.46 12.83 16.73
CA CYS A 131 12.20 12.29 16.22
C CYS A 131 11.50 13.32 15.32
N GLU A 132 10.90 12.86 14.22
CA GLU A 132 10.15 13.73 13.29
C GLU A 132 8.65 13.40 13.24
N CYS A 133 8.04 13.14 14.40
CA CYS A 133 6.62 12.75 14.47
C CYS A 133 5.67 13.93 14.16
N ASP A 134 4.59 13.68 13.40
CA ASP A 134 3.51 14.65 13.19
C ASP A 134 2.61 14.66 14.45
N PRO A 135 2.49 15.79 15.15
CA PRO A 135 1.75 15.87 16.41
C PRO A 135 0.26 15.55 16.23
N ARG A 136 -0.31 15.73 15.04
CA ARG A 136 -1.72 15.42 14.77
C ARG A 136 -1.99 13.93 14.76
N GLY A 137 -0.99 13.13 14.38
CA GLY A 137 -1.11 11.69 14.17
C GLY A 137 -0.45 10.83 15.23
N THR A 138 0.33 11.39 16.15
CA THR A 138 1.05 10.66 17.20
C THR A 138 0.29 10.63 18.53
N ILE A 139 0.48 9.57 19.32
CA ILE A 139 -0.15 9.41 20.65
C ILE A 139 0.71 9.96 21.80
N ASP A 140 2.03 9.95 21.67
CA ASP A 140 3.00 10.21 22.76
C ASP A 140 3.74 11.55 22.62
N ASP A 141 3.00 12.61 22.26
CA ASP A 141 3.49 14.01 22.18
C ASP A 141 4.79 14.17 21.34
N GLY A 142 4.99 13.29 20.36
CA GLY A 142 6.15 13.30 19.46
C GLY A 142 7.33 12.40 19.85
N THR A 143 7.17 11.52 20.84
CA THR A 143 8.18 10.49 21.16
C THR A 143 8.21 9.39 20.07
N CYS A 144 9.41 8.88 19.78
CA CYS A 144 9.61 7.79 18.84
C CYS A 144 10.45 6.65 19.45
N GLU A 145 10.45 5.50 18.78
CA GLU A 145 11.23 4.33 19.20
C GLU A 145 12.73 4.65 19.22
N SER A 146 13.35 4.51 20.40
CA SER A 146 14.72 4.99 20.64
C SER A 146 15.80 4.20 19.90
N ARG A 147 15.56 2.93 19.55
CA ARG A 147 16.52 2.05 18.89
C ARG A 147 15.81 0.94 18.11
N THR A 148 16.52 0.35 17.15
CA THR A 148 16.04 -0.82 16.41
C THR A 148 16.24 -2.09 17.25
N ASP A 149 15.20 -2.89 17.40
CA ASP A 149 15.23 -4.18 18.06
C ASP A 149 14.41 -5.19 17.26
N LEU A 150 15.10 -6.13 16.61
CA LEU A 150 14.48 -7.14 15.76
C LEU A 150 13.63 -8.16 16.54
N ILE A 151 13.95 -8.38 17.82
CA ILE A 151 13.23 -9.35 18.67
C ILE A 151 11.90 -8.75 19.10
N ASN A 152 11.90 -7.46 19.44
CA ASN A 152 10.72 -6.73 19.88
C ASN A 152 10.00 -5.97 18.74
N HIS A 153 10.45 -6.14 17.50
CA HIS A 153 9.92 -5.48 16.29
C HIS A 153 9.92 -3.94 16.37
N LEU A 154 10.93 -3.37 17.01
CA LEU A 154 11.16 -1.92 17.09
C LEU A 154 12.06 -1.46 15.94
N GLU A 155 11.75 -0.32 15.35
CA GLU A 155 12.50 0.39 14.33
C GLU A 155 12.87 1.79 14.83
N ALA A 156 14.17 2.07 14.95
CA ALA A 156 14.64 3.36 15.46
C ALA A 156 14.02 4.54 14.68
N GLY A 157 13.46 5.50 15.41
CA GLY A 157 12.84 6.70 14.83
C GLY A 157 11.42 6.50 14.31
N ARG A 158 10.81 5.32 14.50
CA ARG A 158 9.39 5.11 14.21
C ARG A 158 8.52 5.74 15.30
N CYS A 159 7.52 6.52 14.90
CA CYS A 159 6.58 7.16 15.80
C CYS A 159 5.41 6.25 16.14
N HIS A 160 4.82 6.42 17.32
CA HIS A 160 3.62 5.69 17.71
C HIS A 160 2.39 6.43 17.17
N CYS A 161 1.74 5.84 16.16
CA CYS A 161 0.62 6.46 15.46
C CYS A 161 -0.72 6.17 16.12
N LYS A 162 -1.66 7.12 16.01
CA LYS A 162 -3.09 6.94 16.30
C LYS A 162 -3.69 5.82 15.44
N THR A 163 -4.86 5.33 15.85
CA THR A 163 -5.52 4.14 15.30
C THR A 163 -5.56 4.10 13.77
N TYR A 164 -5.97 5.19 13.12
CA TYR A 164 -6.22 5.25 11.67
C TYR A 164 -5.15 6.05 10.90
N ILE A 165 -3.97 6.22 11.51
CA ILE A 165 -2.82 6.92 10.93
C ILE A 165 -1.70 5.92 10.62
N GLU A 166 -0.96 6.18 9.55
CA GLU A 166 0.22 5.40 9.15
C GLU A 166 1.39 6.28 8.73
N GLY A 167 2.50 5.64 8.34
CA GLY A 167 3.77 6.29 8.03
C GLY A 167 4.71 6.35 9.22
N ARG A 168 6.02 6.36 8.97
CA ARG A 168 7.06 6.41 10.02
C ARG A 168 6.91 7.62 10.93
N ARG A 169 6.39 8.72 10.38
CA ARG A 169 6.16 10.01 11.03
C ARG A 169 4.70 10.22 11.47
N CYS A 170 3.81 9.26 11.26
CA CYS A 170 2.38 9.40 11.52
C CYS A 170 1.72 10.57 10.79
N ASP A 171 2.09 10.77 9.52
CA ASP A 171 1.81 11.97 8.73
C ASP A 171 0.67 11.79 7.69
N ARG A 172 0.06 10.60 7.62
CA ARG A 172 -0.99 10.29 6.64
C ARG A 172 -2.04 9.33 7.23
N CYS A 173 -3.28 9.42 6.76
CA CYS A 173 -4.29 8.41 7.08
C CYS A 173 -3.96 7.07 6.43
N LYS A 174 -4.42 5.99 7.07
CA LYS A 174 -4.48 4.67 6.44
C LYS A 174 -5.44 4.68 5.25
N HIS A 175 -5.24 3.75 4.33
CA HIS A 175 -6.17 3.50 3.23
C HIS A 175 -7.59 3.23 3.76
N GLY A 176 -8.59 3.86 3.15
CA GLY A 176 -9.98 3.79 3.63
C GLY A 176 -10.32 4.77 4.75
N TYR A 177 -9.43 5.73 5.06
CA TYR A 177 -9.66 6.81 6.02
C TYR A 177 -9.26 8.16 5.43
N TRP A 178 -9.87 9.24 5.91
CA TRP A 178 -9.65 10.61 5.45
C TRP A 178 -9.83 11.62 6.61
N ASN A 179 -9.75 12.92 6.31
CA ASN A 179 -9.95 13.99 7.29
C ASN A 179 -8.92 14.00 8.44
N PHE A 180 -7.64 14.21 8.08
CA PHE A 180 -6.54 14.22 9.05
C PHE A 180 -6.52 15.49 9.91
N VAL A 181 -7.07 15.38 11.13
CA VAL A 181 -7.22 16.51 12.07
C VAL A 181 -6.70 16.17 13.46
N GLU A 182 -6.10 17.15 14.13
CA GLU A 182 -5.46 16.98 15.45
C GLU A 182 -6.44 16.52 16.54
N ASN A 183 -7.64 17.12 16.52
CA ASN A 183 -8.69 16.88 17.52
C ASN A 183 -9.35 15.50 17.41
N ASN A 184 -9.07 14.75 16.34
CA ASN A 184 -9.59 13.39 16.20
C ASN A 184 -8.69 12.44 17.01
N PRO A 185 -9.23 11.74 18.04
CA PRO A 185 -8.45 10.82 18.86
C PRO A 185 -7.89 9.63 18.05
N ASP A 186 -8.59 9.22 16.98
CA ASP A 186 -8.16 8.17 16.07
C ASP A 186 -7.34 8.70 14.88
N GLY A 187 -7.24 10.03 14.75
CA GLY A 187 -6.46 10.76 13.76
C GLY A 187 -7.20 11.00 12.44
N CYS A 188 -7.87 9.99 11.89
CA CYS A 188 -8.66 10.08 10.67
C CYS A 188 -10.04 9.42 10.82
N GLU A 189 -10.96 9.76 9.91
CA GLU A 189 -12.33 9.24 9.86
C GLU A 189 -12.45 8.17 8.76
N PRO A 190 -13.27 7.12 8.95
CA PRO A 190 -13.46 6.11 7.92
C PRO A 190 -14.17 6.67 6.69
N CYS A 191 -13.77 6.20 5.51
CA CYS A 191 -14.50 6.46 4.27
C CYS A 191 -15.88 5.78 4.31
N THR A 192 -16.87 6.43 3.73
CA THR A 192 -18.25 5.92 3.61
C THR A 192 -18.55 5.29 2.25
N CYS A 193 -17.56 5.23 1.35
CA CYS A 193 -17.71 4.69 0.00
C CYS A 193 -18.21 3.24 -0.01
N ASN A 194 -19.23 2.99 -0.82
CA ASN A 194 -19.72 1.66 -1.11
C ASN A 194 -18.72 0.92 -2.01
N THR A 195 -18.23 -0.23 -1.55
CA THR A 195 -17.23 -1.02 -2.26
C THR A 195 -17.73 -1.49 -3.63
N LEU A 196 -18.99 -1.90 -3.76
CA LEU A 196 -19.56 -2.35 -5.04
C LEU A 196 -19.55 -1.25 -6.10
N GLY A 197 -19.82 -0.01 -5.69
CA GLY A 197 -19.91 1.14 -6.57
C GLY A 197 -18.63 1.94 -6.76
N THR A 198 -17.57 1.64 -5.99
CA THR A 198 -16.29 2.35 -6.05
C THR A 198 -15.31 1.59 -6.95
N VAL A 199 -14.54 2.31 -7.76
CA VAL A 199 -13.51 1.73 -8.62
C VAL A 199 -12.46 0.99 -7.77
N ASP A 200 -12.17 -0.27 -8.14
CA ASP A 200 -11.18 -1.15 -7.50
C ASP A 200 -11.29 -1.30 -5.97
N ASN A 201 -12.45 -0.97 -5.36
CA ASN A 201 -12.60 -0.89 -3.91
C ASN A 201 -11.56 0.01 -3.21
N GLN A 202 -11.04 1.05 -3.88
CA GLN A 202 -9.95 1.89 -3.36
C GLN A 202 -10.33 2.75 -2.15
N GLY A 203 -11.63 2.87 -1.84
CA GLY A 203 -12.14 3.73 -0.78
C GLY A 203 -12.28 5.18 -1.25
N CYS A 204 -11.94 6.13 -0.38
CA CYS A 204 -12.02 7.56 -0.66
C CYS A 204 -10.65 8.22 -0.76
N HIS A 205 -10.63 9.38 -1.41
CA HIS A 205 -9.45 10.22 -1.49
C HIS A 205 -9.07 10.76 -0.10
N VAL A 206 -7.80 10.55 0.31
CA VAL A 206 -7.33 10.77 1.69
C VAL A 206 -7.50 12.19 2.22
N TYR A 207 -7.53 13.20 1.35
CA TYR A 207 -7.67 14.61 1.74
C TYR A 207 -9.08 15.16 1.57
N THR A 208 -9.84 14.69 0.58
CA THR A 208 -11.16 15.26 0.24
C THR A 208 -12.32 14.40 0.74
N GLY A 209 -12.08 13.11 1.03
CA GLY A 209 -13.14 12.16 1.36
C GLY A 209 -13.97 11.72 0.15
N GLU A 210 -13.64 12.16 -1.07
CA GLU A 210 -14.42 11.83 -2.26
C GLU A 210 -14.18 10.40 -2.74
N CYS A 211 -15.27 9.71 -3.07
CA CYS A 211 -15.27 8.37 -3.63
C CYS A 211 -15.18 8.44 -5.16
N THR A 212 -14.38 7.57 -5.77
CA THR A 212 -14.34 7.45 -7.24
C THR A 212 -15.34 6.38 -7.68
N CYS A 213 -16.52 6.81 -8.14
CA CYS A 213 -17.59 5.92 -8.53
C CYS A 213 -17.34 5.26 -9.89
N LYS A 214 -17.85 4.03 -10.06
CA LYS A 214 -17.94 3.33 -11.35
C LYS A 214 -18.88 4.06 -12.31
N GLN A 215 -18.77 3.77 -13.60
CA GLN A 215 -19.38 4.55 -14.68
C GLN A 215 -20.88 4.83 -14.52
N TYR A 216 -21.67 3.83 -14.10
CA TYR A 216 -23.12 3.98 -13.97
C TYR A 216 -23.59 4.09 -12.51
N VAL A 217 -22.69 4.55 -11.64
CA VAL A 217 -22.92 4.71 -10.20
C VAL A 217 -22.78 6.18 -9.81
N THR A 218 -23.60 6.62 -8.85
CA THR A 218 -23.68 7.99 -8.36
C THR A 218 -23.88 8.05 -6.84
N GLY A 219 -23.97 9.26 -6.31
CA GLY A 219 -23.98 9.57 -4.88
C GLY A 219 -22.58 9.84 -4.33
N SER A 220 -22.49 10.58 -3.23
CA SER A 220 -21.20 10.90 -2.56
C SER A 220 -20.44 9.65 -2.14
N ASP A 221 -21.18 8.58 -1.81
CA ASP A 221 -20.67 7.30 -1.34
C ASP A 221 -20.75 6.20 -2.40
N CYS A 222 -21.00 6.53 -3.67
CA CYS A 222 -21.15 5.56 -4.77
C CYS A 222 -22.14 4.42 -4.46
N ASN A 223 -23.26 4.73 -3.80
CA ASN A 223 -24.23 3.75 -3.31
C ASN A 223 -25.52 3.70 -4.13
N GLN A 224 -25.62 4.47 -5.21
CA GLN A 224 -26.81 4.59 -6.04
C GLN A 224 -26.47 4.38 -7.51
N CYS A 225 -27.39 3.81 -8.28
CA CYS A 225 -27.27 3.79 -9.73
C CYS A 225 -27.68 5.14 -10.32
N VAL A 226 -27.09 5.52 -11.45
CA VAL A 226 -27.59 6.66 -12.24
C VAL A 226 -29.01 6.36 -12.79
N GLN A 227 -29.72 7.39 -13.25
CA GLN A 227 -31.03 7.21 -13.89
C GLN A 227 -30.95 6.24 -15.06
N GLU A 228 -31.99 5.43 -15.27
CA GLU A 228 -32.06 4.36 -16.28
C GLU A 228 -31.12 3.16 -16.05
N TYR A 229 -30.52 3.05 -14.86
CA TYR A 229 -29.71 1.90 -14.43
C TYR A 229 -30.18 1.34 -13.09
N TRP A 230 -29.88 0.07 -12.83
CA TRP A 230 -30.32 -0.65 -11.64
C TRP A 230 -29.31 -1.74 -11.22
N GLY A 231 -29.53 -2.31 -10.03
CA GLY A 231 -28.85 -3.52 -9.59
C GLY A 231 -27.37 -3.31 -9.32
N LEU A 232 -27.03 -2.39 -8.40
CA LEU A 232 -25.65 -2.14 -7.98
C LEU A 232 -24.92 -3.44 -7.62
N SER A 233 -23.86 -3.75 -8.36
CA SER A 233 -23.12 -4.99 -8.30
C SER A 233 -21.61 -4.73 -8.38
N ASN A 234 -20.81 -5.80 -8.29
CA ASN A 234 -19.36 -5.69 -8.48
C ASN A 234 -18.94 -5.71 -9.97
N ASP A 235 -19.88 -5.56 -10.90
CA ASP A 235 -19.59 -5.48 -12.33
C ASP A 235 -18.69 -4.27 -12.63
N GLN A 236 -18.00 -4.28 -13.77
CA GLN A 236 -17.06 -3.23 -14.17
C GLN A 236 -17.70 -1.84 -14.15
N ASP A 237 -18.94 -1.74 -14.61
CA ASP A 237 -19.67 -0.47 -14.67
C ASP A 237 -20.53 -0.19 -13.43
N GLY A 238 -20.59 -1.15 -12.50
CA GLY A 238 -21.30 -1.06 -11.22
C GLY A 238 -22.80 -1.30 -11.31
N CYS A 239 -23.51 -0.65 -12.23
CA CYS A 239 -24.95 -0.86 -12.45
C CYS A 239 -25.26 -1.31 -13.88
N GLN A 240 -26.38 -2.00 -14.05
CA GLN A 240 -26.85 -2.50 -15.35
C GLN A 240 -27.95 -1.60 -15.90
N ALA A 241 -28.02 -1.46 -17.23
CA ALA A 241 -29.08 -0.69 -17.86
C ALA A 241 -30.45 -1.32 -17.59
N CYS A 242 -31.48 -0.47 -17.48
CA CYS A 242 -32.85 -0.92 -17.26
C CYS A 242 -33.39 -1.79 -18.40
N ASP A 243 -32.98 -1.51 -19.64
CA ASP A 243 -33.43 -2.17 -20.87
C ASP A 243 -34.97 -2.22 -21.01
N CYS A 244 -35.66 -1.16 -20.60
CA CYS A 244 -37.11 -1.07 -20.76
C CYS A 244 -37.50 -1.02 -22.23
N ASP A 245 -38.45 -1.87 -22.64
CA ASP A 245 -38.96 -1.93 -24.00
C ASP A 245 -39.63 -0.61 -24.37
N PRO A 246 -39.16 0.12 -25.39
CA PRO A 246 -39.71 1.43 -25.74
C PRO A 246 -41.20 1.40 -26.14
N GLY A 247 -41.70 0.26 -26.63
CA GLY A 247 -43.12 0.09 -27.00
C GLY A 247 -43.99 -0.36 -25.83
N GLY A 248 -43.43 -1.13 -24.89
CA GLY A 248 -44.16 -1.70 -23.77
C GLY A 248 -44.06 -0.92 -22.45
N SER A 249 -43.11 0.00 -22.30
CA SER A 249 -42.92 0.83 -21.11
C SER A 249 -43.38 2.28 -21.32
N TYR A 250 -43.63 3.00 -20.22
CA TYR A 250 -43.92 4.44 -20.27
C TYR A 250 -42.66 5.30 -20.46
N ASP A 251 -41.54 4.83 -19.92
CA ASP A 251 -40.25 5.50 -19.94
C ASP A 251 -39.14 4.48 -19.67
N SER A 252 -37.88 4.90 -19.85
CA SER A 252 -36.70 4.05 -19.68
C SER A 252 -36.25 3.90 -18.21
N ASN A 253 -36.96 4.50 -17.24
CA ASN A 253 -36.64 4.31 -15.83
C ASN A 253 -37.20 2.96 -15.33
N CYS A 254 -36.43 2.36 -14.44
CA CYS A 254 -36.84 1.17 -13.74
C CYS A 254 -36.53 1.29 -12.25
N ASP A 255 -37.12 0.40 -11.46
CA ASP A 255 -36.81 0.29 -10.04
C ASP A 255 -35.33 -0.06 -9.83
N VAL A 256 -34.62 0.73 -9.02
CA VAL A 256 -33.16 0.64 -8.87
C VAL A 256 -32.65 -0.67 -8.26
N ILE A 257 -33.53 -1.46 -7.62
CA ILE A 257 -33.19 -2.74 -6.98
C ILE A 257 -33.61 -3.92 -7.85
N THR A 258 -34.85 -3.93 -8.34
CA THR A 258 -35.45 -5.05 -9.06
C THR A 258 -35.32 -4.93 -10.58
N GLY A 259 -35.01 -3.73 -11.08
CA GLY A 259 -34.94 -3.44 -12.50
C GLY A 259 -36.30 -3.44 -13.19
N GLN A 260 -37.41 -3.44 -12.44
CA GLN A 260 -38.76 -3.47 -13.00
C GLN A 260 -39.11 -2.13 -13.64
N CYS A 261 -39.34 -2.17 -14.95
CA CYS A 261 -39.80 -1.04 -15.73
C CYS A 261 -41.29 -0.77 -15.50
N ARG A 262 -41.71 0.47 -15.75
CA ARG A 262 -43.11 0.86 -15.64
C ARG A 262 -43.86 0.47 -16.91
N CYS A 263 -44.49 -0.70 -16.89
CA CYS A 263 -45.18 -1.26 -18.07
C CYS A 263 -46.52 -0.59 -18.35
N ARG A 264 -46.83 -0.46 -19.65
CA ARG A 264 -48.14 -0.06 -20.17
C ARG A 264 -49.17 -1.17 -19.91
N GLN A 265 -50.45 -0.83 -20.05
CA GLN A 265 -51.52 -1.79 -19.85
C GLN A 265 -51.35 -3.00 -20.79
N HIS A 266 -51.56 -4.20 -20.26
CA HIS A 266 -51.49 -5.46 -21.00
C HIS A 266 -50.11 -5.87 -21.49
N VAL A 267 -49.06 -5.27 -20.94
CA VAL A 267 -47.65 -5.65 -21.15
C VAL A 267 -47.00 -5.92 -19.81
N ALA A 268 -46.21 -6.98 -19.74
CA ALA A 268 -45.61 -7.54 -18.54
C ALA A 268 -44.13 -7.93 -18.77
N GLY A 269 -43.51 -8.42 -17.70
CA GLY A 269 -42.08 -8.73 -17.64
C GLY A 269 -41.26 -7.59 -17.05
N ARG A 270 -40.02 -7.88 -16.64
CA ARG A 270 -39.10 -6.88 -16.05
C ARG A 270 -38.91 -5.68 -16.97
N THR A 271 -38.70 -5.95 -18.26
CA THR A 271 -38.45 -4.97 -19.31
C THR A 271 -39.69 -4.59 -20.09
N CYS A 272 -40.89 -5.05 -19.72
CA CYS A 272 -42.13 -4.78 -20.45
C CYS A 272 -42.12 -5.23 -21.92
N ASN A 273 -41.54 -6.39 -22.22
CA ASN A 273 -41.48 -6.93 -23.59
C ASN A 273 -42.44 -8.10 -23.85
N GLN A 274 -43.26 -8.49 -22.87
CA GLN A 274 -44.16 -9.64 -22.99
C GLN A 274 -45.62 -9.18 -22.92
N PRO A 275 -46.45 -9.44 -23.94
CA PRO A 275 -47.89 -9.19 -23.79
C PRO A 275 -48.50 -10.11 -22.73
N GLU A 276 -49.48 -9.59 -21.99
CA GLU A 276 -50.28 -10.41 -21.06
C GLU A 276 -51.09 -11.48 -21.79
N GLN A 277 -51.52 -12.51 -21.06
CA GLN A 277 -52.34 -13.57 -21.63
C GLN A 277 -53.62 -12.99 -22.29
N SER A 278 -53.92 -13.46 -23.49
CA SER A 278 -55.03 -12.98 -24.34
C SER A 278 -54.83 -11.61 -24.99
N PHE A 279 -53.66 -10.99 -24.82
CA PHE A 279 -53.24 -9.81 -25.57
C PHE A 279 -52.13 -10.18 -26.56
N TYR A 280 -51.96 -9.38 -27.60
CA TYR A 280 -50.84 -9.47 -28.52
C TYR A 280 -50.28 -8.07 -28.71
N THR A 281 -48.96 -7.95 -28.77
CA THR A 281 -48.32 -6.75 -29.29
C THR A 281 -48.16 -6.92 -30.80
N GLY A 282 -48.50 -5.89 -31.56
CA GLY A 282 -47.94 -5.76 -32.91
C GLY A 282 -46.43 -5.59 -32.77
N THR A 283 -45.65 -6.03 -33.76
CA THR A 283 -44.24 -5.63 -33.82
C THR A 283 -44.18 -4.10 -33.83
N LEU A 284 -43.20 -3.48 -33.18
CA LEU A 284 -42.92 -2.03 -33.30
C LEU A 284 -42.81 -1.61 -34.78
N ASP A 285 -42.44 -2.59 -35.60
CA ASP A 285 -42.38 -2.60 -37.05
C ASP A 285 -43.74 -2.71 -37.78
N PHE A 286 -44.87 -2.55 -37.08
CA PHE A 286 -46.19 -2.63 -37.74
C PHE A 286 -46.30 -1.57 -38.86
N LEU A 287 -45.60 -0.43 -38.69
CA LEU A 287 -45.41 0.60 -39.70
C LEU A 287 -43.93 0.99 -39.79
N ILE A 288 -43.10 0.17 -40.43
CA ILE A 288 -41.71 0.56 -40.76
C ILE A 288 -41.71 1.54 -41.93
N TYR A 289 -41.01 2.67 -41.74
CA TYR A 289 -40.65 3.60 -42.81
C TYR A 289 -39.14 3.74 -42.89
N GLU A 290 -38.56 3.14 -43.92
CA GLU A 290 -37.10 3.14 -44.12
C GLU A 290 -36.61 4.52 -44.58
N ALA A 291 -35.55 5.02 -43.95
CA ALA A 291 -35.04 6.36 -44.22
C ALA A 291 -34.57 6.53 -45.66
N GLU A 292 -34.03 5.48 -46.30
CA GLU A 292 -33.65 5.46 -47.71
C GLU A 292 -34.82 5.65 -48.70
N LEU A 293 -36.05 5.39 -48.26
CA LEU A 293 -37.26 5.53 -49.07
C LEU A 293 -37.95 6.88 -48.87
N SER A 294 -37.45 7.70 -47.94
CA SER A 294 -37.99 9.03 -47.67
C SER A 294 -37.76 9.99 -48.84
N ARG A 295 -38.61 11.01 -48.94
CA ARG A 295 -38.35 12.16 -49.79
C ARG A 295 -37.38 13.08 -49.05
N SER A 296 -36.12 13.01 -49.44
CA SER A 296 -35.00 13.69 -48.75
C SER A 296 -34.55 14.97 -49.46
N SER A 297 -33.73 15.76 -48.76
CA SER A 297 -33.00 16.91 -49.32
C SER A 297 -31.88 16.45 -50.26
N GLU A 298 -31.48 17.28 -51.23
CA GLU A 298 -30.49 16.90 -52.27
C GLU A 298 -29.12 16.48 -51.71
N ASN A 299 -28.78 16.91 -50.49
CA ASN A 299 -27.51 16.56 -49.85
C ASN A 299 -27.53 15.18 -49.18
N CYS A 300 -28.67 14.53 -49.01
CA CYS A 300 -28.75 13.21 -48.38
C CYS A 300 -28.24 12.10 -49.30
N GLN A 301 -27.62 11.06 -48.73
CA GLN A 301 -27.07 9.94 -49.50
C GLN A 301 -27.49 8.60 -48.91
N VAL A 302 -28.02 7.70 -49.74
CA VAL A 302 -28.27 6.31 -49.34
C VAL A 302 -26.94 5.55 -49.26
N VAL A 303 -26.67 4.97 -48.09
CA VAL A 303 -25.49 4.14 -47.80
C VAL A 303 -25.95 2.69 -47.72
N ILE A 304 -25.70 1.94 -48.78
CA ILE A 304 -26.04 0.50 -48.86
C ILE A 304 -25.16 -0.27 -47.87
N ARG A 305 -25.76 -1.17 -47.09
CA ARG A 305 -25.05 -2.05 -46.15
C ARG A 305 -25.28 -3.51 -46.52
N GLU A 306 -24.21 -4.30 -46.56
CA GLU A 306 -24.33 -5.75 -46.70
C GLU A 306 -24.62 -6.39 -45.33
N PRO A 307 -25.56 -7.35 -45.25
CA PRO A 307 -25.79 -8.15 -44.06
C PRO A 307 -24.52 -8.81 -43.55
N PHE A 308 -24.39 -8.92 -42.23
CA PHE A 308 -23.27 -9.65 -41.65
C PHE A 308 -23.35 -11.13 -42.04
N ARG A 309 -22.26 -11.66 -42.60
CA ARG A 309 -22.19 -13.07 -43.05
C ARG A 309 -21.79 -14.04 -41.94
N ASP A 310 -21.47 -13.53 -40.75
CA ASP A 310 -20.97 -14.27 -39.59
C ASP A 310 -22.07 -14.67 -38.59
N GLY A 311 -23.34 -14.47 -38.95
CA GLY A 311 -24.49 -14.82 -38.10
C GLY A 311 -24.85 -13.76 -37.06
N ARG A 312 -24.20 -12.59 -37.05
CA ARG A 312 -24.68 -11.43 -36.30
C ARG A 312 -26.00 -10.93 -36.87
N GLU A 313 -26.93 -10.55 -36.00
CA GLU A 313 -28.16 -9.87 -36.41
C GLU A 313 -27.83 -8.49 -36.97
N ASN A 314 -28.53 -8.09 -38.03
CA ASN A 314 -28.38 -6.75 -38.60
C ASN A 314 -29.10 -5.73 -37.71
N THR A 315 -28.47 -4.59 -37.45
CA THR A 315 -29.08 -3.51 -36.66
C THR A 315 -30.05 -2.65 -37.46
N TRP A 316 -30.09 -2.82 -38.78
CA TRP A 316 -30.93 -2.10 -39.74
C TRP A 316 -31.81 -3.07 -40.53
N THR A 317 -32.89 -2.52 -41.07
CA THR A 317 -33.81 -3.16 -42.03
C THR A 317 -33.66 -2.49 -43.40
N GLY A 318 -34.23 -3.08 -44.46
CA GLY A 318 -34.13 -2.49 -45.80
C GLY A 318 -32.76 -2.65 -46.48
N THR A 319 -32.35 -1.63 -47.25
CA THR A 319 -31.13 -1.64 -48.09
C THR A 319 -29.91 -1.05 -47.39
N GLY A 320 -30.09 -0.29 -46.32
CA GLY A 320 -29.00 0.31 -45.57
C GLY A 320 -29.45 1.49 -44.73
N PHE A 321 -28.70 2.59 -44.78
CA PHE A 321 -29.00 3.82 -44.04
C PHE A 321 -29.16 5.01 -44.98
N MET A 322 -29.95 6.00 -44.57
CA MET A 322 -29.87 7.34 -45.13
C MET A 322 -28.85 8.17 -44.35
N ARG A 323 -27.75 8.55 -45.00
CA ARG A 323 -26.79 9.51 -44.44
C ARG A 323 -27.35 10.92 -44.63
N THR A 324 -27.57 11.60 -43.52
CA THR A 324 -28.02 13.00 -43.46
C THR A 324 -26.89 13.92 -43.04
N PHE A 325 -27.03 15.20 -43.35
CA PHE A 325 -26.11 16.27 -42.95
C PHE A 325 -26.88 17.31 -42.10
N GLU A 326 -26.17 18.29 -41.56
CA GLU A 326 -26.82 19.43 -40.91
C GLU A 326 -27.86 20.07 -41.86
N ASP A 327 -29.00 20.45 -41.29
CA ASP A 327 -30.16 21.03 -42.00
C ASP A 327 -30.85 20.14 -43.06
N SER A 328 -30.48 18.86 -43.18
CA SER A 328 -31.19 17.91 -44.03
C SER A 328 -32.62 17.64 -43.52
N LYS A 329 -33.56 17.51 -44.45
CA LYS A 329 -34.95 17.08 -44.17
C LYS A 329 -35.23 15.73 -44.79
N LEU A 330 -35.87 14.84 -44.04
CA LEU A 330 -36.45 13.58 -44.50
C LEU A 330 -37.98 13.67 -44.33
N GLU A 331 -38.71 13.51 -45.43
CA GLU A 331 -40.17 13.51 -45.44
C GLU A 331 -40.69 12.10 -45.71
N PHE A 332 -41.55 11.60 -44.82
CA PHE A 332 -42.17 10.28 -44.91
C PHE A 332 -43.66 10.44 -45.16
N ILE A 333 -44.19 9.71 -46.13
CA ILE A 333 -45.63 9.69 -46.43
C ILE A 333 -46.24 8.49 -45.71
N VAL A 334 -47.17 8.75 -44.79
CA VAL A 334 -47.83 7.73 -43.97
C VAL A 334 -49.30 7.66 -44.41
N ASP A 335 -49.65 6.66 -45.22
CA ASP A 335 -50.97 6.53 -45.85
C ASP A 335 -51.73 5.24 -45.49
N ASN A 336 -51.13 4.37 -44.69
CA ASN A 336 -51.64 3.02 -44.36
C ASN A 336 -52.06 2.87 -42.89
N ILE A 337 -52.44 3.96 -42.22
CA ILE A 337 -52.93 3.94 -40.83
C ILE A 337 -54.32 3.28 -40.78
N GLN A 338 -54.40 2.06 -40.23
CA GLN A 338 -55.65 1.28 -40.21
C GLN A 338 -56.64 1.68 -39.10
N THR A 339 -56.16 2.30 -38.02
CA THR A 339 -56.95 2.60 -36.82
C THR A 339 -56.58 3.97 -36.26
N SER A 340 -57.56 4.76 -35.82
CA SER A 340 -57.29 6.03 -35.15
C SER A 340 -56.92 5.78 -33.68
N MET A 341 -55.65 6.00 -33.34
CA MET A 341 -55.12 5.90 -31.97
C MET A 341 -53.93 6.85 -31.77
N GLU A 342 -53.39 6.91 -30.55
CA GLU A 342 -52.11 7.58 -30.29
C GLU A 342 -50.96 6.71 -30.82
N TYR A 343 -50.05 7.33 -31.57
CA TYR A 343 -48.88 6.69 -32.15
C TYR A 343 -47.61 7.31 -31.57
N ASP A 344 -46.74 6.48 -31.02
CA ASP A 344 -45.40 6.88 -30.63
C ASP A 344 -44.45 6.74 -31.83
N ILE A 345 -43.71 7.81 -32.15
CA ILE A 345 -42.73 7.82 -33.25
C ILE A 345 -41.37 7.44 -32.67
N VAL A 346 -40.87 6.25 -33.02
CA VAL A 346 -39.54 5.79 -32.63
C VAL A 346 -38.58 6.00 -33.80
N ILE A 347 -37.53 6.79 -33.58
CA ILE A 347 -36.49 7.04 -34.57
C ILE A 347 -35.24 6.26 -34.17
N ARG A 348 -34.88 5.25 -34.97
CA ARG A 348 -33.60 4.55 -34.83
C ARG A 348 -32.56 5.21 -35.73
N TYR A 349 -31.44 5.64 -35.15
CA TYR A 349 -30.35 6.27 -35.89
C TYR A 349 -28.99 5.79 -35.38
N GLU A 350 -27.98 5.83 -36.26
CA GLU A 350 -26.58 5.54 -35.93
C GLU A 350 -25.77 6.84 -36.03
N PRO A 351 -25.30 7.42 -34.92
CA PRO A 351 -24.48 8.62 -34.98
C PRO A 351 -23.14 8.34 -35.65
N GLN A 352 -22.81 9.11 -36.69
CA GLN A 352 -21.46 9.08 -37.28
C GLN A 352 -20.51 9.85 -36.37
N VAL A 353 -19.88 9.15 -35.43
CA VAL A 353 -18.82 9.72 -34.62
C VAL A 353 -17.59 9.90 -35.50
N THR A 354 -17.35 11.10 -36.02
CA THR A 354 -16.04 11.44 -36.57
C THR A 354 -15.06 11.48 -35.41
N PHE A 355 -14.32 10.38 -35.22
CA PHE A 355 -13.08 10.44 -34.47
C PHE A 355 -12.18 11.43 -35.20
N PHE A 356 -12.09 12.66 -34.69
CA PHE A 356 -10.91 13.45 -34.89
C PHE A 356 -9.78 12.69 -34.20
N CYS A 357 -9.13 11.82 -34.97
CA CYS A 357 -7.78 11.39 -34.64
C CYS A 357 -6.94 12.67 -34.65
N PHE A 358 -6.78 13.30 -33.49
CA PHE A 358 -5.61 14.13 -33.21
C PHE A 358 -4.41 13.18 -33.28
N SER A 359 -4.01 12.89 -34.52
CA SER A 359 -2.66 12.50 -34.84
C SER A 359 -1.79 13.68 -34.44
N GLY A 360 -0.80 13.38 -33.61
CA GLY A 360 -0.23 14.34 -32.69
C GLY A 360 0.47 15.53 -33.31
N PHE A 361 0.56 16.57 -32.50
CA PHE A 361 1.64 17.56 -32.50
C PHE A 361 1.70 18.19 -31.12
N TYR A 362 2.45 17.60 -30.19
CA TYR A 362 3.70 18.14 -29.63
C TYR A 362 4.23 17.26 -28.50
#